data_AF-A0A1I1P5B5-F1
#
_entry.id   AF-A0A1I1P5B5-F1
#
_cell.length_a   1.000
_cell.length_b   1.000
_cell.length_c   1.000
_cell.angle_alpha   90.00
_cell.angle_beta   90.00
_cell.angle_gamma   90.00
#
_symmetry.space_group_name_H-M   'P 1'
#
loop_
_entity.id
_entity.type
_entity.pdbx_description
1 polymer ?
#
loop_
_entity_poly.entity_id
_entity_poly.type
_entity_poly.pdbx_seq_one_letter_code
_entity_poly.pdbx_strand_id
1 'polypeptide(L)'
;MRKNIPLLLCGLLTTSAIFAGTSVNSLAAPKIDPYKTVQAEINFGREGVEQTPEVYNNKKITVLSNVEAGDYWLVKTVDFNEGLSKMSITVKSDSVALIEVRKDGVDGEVLGSFKIGNTNGEYKTYTANMKNVEGNFTIAFVGVLGNVSVDYWSAEKAVETPVVEPEPSQDPEKIVDPYGTVEAEDSYEFVAAAVLGKEVAVRGNGYVAVKNVDFGDEAAVVLNLNVKASKAALFEIRLDAVDGTKVGTIKVNPGDYQSRYATVNITGKHDVYFVATMSGATVTFDSWKALRAPVKPNPNQDPEPTPEPQPTPDPEPTPEPEPQPVEGGMTTDYTINNWGTGYQVSVKVTNESNKRTEGWTVKINKEDVDIDACWNVNVTEEGGYYVITPVEWNAVIDAGKSVEFGFQGSSHIKDKIELFAVGEVKDEPTPEPEQQPEPTPDPEPTPDPEPTPEPEPVVVNDGLVLGYDINGQGSFTISFNVSNNGDSAVNGWTLKLKKSQLTIDNSWCVKIASEGDYYVITPETWNYVINAGDAAYFGIQGSGEVGATLDYILE
;
A
#
# COMPACT_ATOMS: atom_id res chain seq x y z
N MET A 1 54.95 32.00 -40.54
CA MET A 1 54.50 30.64 -40.91
C MET A 1 53.18 30.36 -40.20
N ARG A 2 52.16 29.95 -40.98
CA ARG A 2 50.87 29.28 -40.63
C ARG A 2 50.11 29.84 -39.39
N LYS A 3 49.24 30.85 -39.47
CA LYS A 3 47.84 30.93 -39.98
C LYS A 3 46.84 29.93 -39.37
N ASN A 4 46.02 30.46 -38.45
CA ASN A 4 44.79 29.91 -37.89
C ASN A 4 43.67 29.78 -38.94
N ILE A 5 42.82 28.76 -38.79
CA ILE A 5 41.51 28.65 -39.44
C ILE A 5 40.52 28.16 -38.38
N PRO A 6 39.47 28.92 -38.01
CA PRO A 6 38.26 28.35 -37.45
C PRO A 6 37.26 28.10 -38.59
N LEU A 7 36.79 26.86 -38.72
CA LEU A 7 35.75 26.50 -39.67
C LEU A 7 34.39 26.64 -38.97
N LEU A 8 33.67 27.72 -39.27
CA LEU A 8 32.22 27.82 -39.09
C LEU A 8 31.56 26.86 -40.09
N LEU A 9 30.58 26.07 -39.64
CA LEU A 9 29.65 25.40 -40.54
C LEU A 9 28.21 25.65 -40.08
N CYS A 10 27.59 26.67 -40.66
CA CYS A 10 26.15 26.89 -40.64
C CYS A 10 25.75 27.45 -42.02
N GLY A 11 24.71 26.89 -42.64
CA GLY A 11 24.19 27.39 -43.91
C GLY A 11 23.06 26.53 -44.47
N LEU A 12 21.84 27.08 -44.45
CA LEU A 12 20.64 26.54 -45.07
C LEU A 12 20.18 27.49 -46.20
N LEU A 13 19.83 26.92 -47.37
CA LEU A 13 18.93 27.39 -48.46
C LEU A 13 19.28 28.72 -49.22
N THR A 14 19.08 28.94 -50.53
CA THR A 14 18.39 28.31 -51.68
C THR A 14 19.07 28.77 -52.99
N THR A 15 19.14 27.92 -54.03
CA THR A 15 19.00 28.33 -55.46
C THR A 15 18.83 27.10 -56.34
N SER A 16 17.81 27.10 -57.20
CA SER A 16 17.65 26.10 -58.26
C SER A 16 18.80 26.16 -59.26
N ALA A 17 19.60 25.10 -59.35
CA ALA A 17 20.40 24.78 -60.53
C ALA A 17 20.66 23.27 -60.56
N ILE A 18 20.20 22.62 -61.62
CA ILE A 18 20.49 21.22 -61.92
C ILE A 18 21.98 21.14 -62.27
N PHE A 19 22.79 20.51 -61.42
CA PHE A 19 24.09 19.97 -61.82
C PHE A 19 24.38 18.64 -61.10
N ALA A 20 24.91 17.71 -61.90
CA ALA A 20 25.06 16.30 -61.60
C ALA A 20 26.03 16.01 -60.45
N GLY A 21 25.61 15.07 -59.59
CA GLY A 21 26.42 14.02 -58.98
C GLY A 21 27.87 14.33 -58.60
N THR A 22 28.05 15.03 -57.49
CA THR A 22 29.19 14.77 -56.60
C THR A 22 28.62 14.32 -55.26
N SER A 23 28.77 13.04 -54.94
CA SER A 23 28.44 12.48 -53.64
C SER A 23 29.28 13.20 -52.58
N VAL A 24 28.67 14.13 -51.85
CA VAL A 24 29.19 14.52 -50.55
C VAL A 24 29.07 13.29 -49.66
N ASN A 25 30.21 12.73 -49.25
CA ASN A 25 30.21 11.77 -48.16
C ASN A 25 29.65 12.51 -46.95
N SER A 26 28.38 12.25 -46.64
CA SER A 26 27.76 12.62 -45.37
C SER A 26 28.60 11.99 -44.27
N LEU A 27 29.51 12.76 -43.67
CA LEU A 27 30.16 12.37 -42.43
C LEU A 27 29.03 12.13 -41.43
N ALA A 28 28.91 10.90 -40.92
CA ALA A 28 27.95 10.58 -39.87
C ALA A 28 28.14 11.59 -38.73
N ALA A 29 27.03 12.15 -38.23
CA ALA A 29 27.09 13.05 -37.09
C ALA A 29 27.86 12.38 -35.94
N PRO A 30 28.78 13.08 -35.26
CA PRO A 30 29.53 12.50 -34.15
C PRO A 30 28.56 12.04 -33.07
N LYS A 31 28.63 10.75 -32.75
CA LYS A 31 27.85 10.13 -31.68
C LYS A 31 28.25 10.76 -30.34
N ILE A 32 27.30 11.31 -29.60
CA ILE A 32 27.54 11.96 -28.31
C ILE A 32 27.42 10.90 -27.22
N ASP A 33 28.50 10.68 -26.47
CA ASP A 33 28.52 9.85 -25.26
C ASP A 33 28.03 10.70 -24.08
N PRO A 34 26.79 10.50 -23.58
CA PRO A 34 26.22 11.33 -22.53
C PRO A 34 26.82 11.03 -21.16
N TYR A 35 27.50 9.89 -20.98
CA TYR A 35 28.05 9.46 -19.68
C TYR A 35 29.40 10.10 -19.35
N LYS A 36 29.86 11.00 -20.21
CA LYS A 36 30.96 11.92 -19.98
C LYS A 36 30.44 13.35 -19.92
N THR A 37 31.30 14.27 -19.51
CA THR A 37 30.99 15.71 -19.61
C THR A 37 30.79 16.11 -21.06
N VAL A 38 29.60 16.61 -21.38
CA VAL A 38 29.25 17.21 -22.66
C VAL A 38 29.11 18.72 -22.45
N GLN A 39 29.96 19.49 -23.14
CA GLN A 39 29.89 20.95 -23.08
C GLN A 39 28.62 21.44 -23.77
N ALA A 40 27.93 22.44 -23.20
CA ALA A 40 26.63 22.88 -23.71
C ALA A 40 26.73 23.55 -25.09
N GLU A 41 27.86 24.16 -25.41
CA GLU A 41 28.14 24.71 -26.74
C GLU A 41 28.25 23.63 -27.84
N ILE A 42 28.35 22.35 -27.47
CA ILE A 42 28.19 21.23 -28.41
C ILE A 42 26.69 20.99 -28.64
N ASN A 43 26.10 21.82 -29.50
CA ASN A 43 24.69 21.73 -29.91
C ASN A 43 24.52 21.74 -31.43
N PHE A 44 23.39 21.21 -31.89
CA PHE A 44 23.06 20.95 -33.30
C PHE A 44 21.74 21.61 -33.72
N GLY A 45 21.40 22.70 -33.04
CA GLY A 45 20.20 23.50 -33.20
C GLY A 45 19.93 24.26 -31.91
N ARG A 46 19.59 25.55 -32.01
CA ARG A 46 19.19 26.37 -30.87
C ARG A 46 18.31 27.51 -31.34
N GLU A 47 17.43 27.98 -30.45
CA GLU A 47 16.60 29.16 -30.65
C GLU A 47 16.60 29.97 -29.34
N GLY A 48 16.73 31.30 -29.45
CA GLY A 48 16.83 32.21 -28.30
C GLY A 48 18.13 32.17 -27.50
N VAL A 49 18.91 31.09 -27.61
CA VAL A 49 20.15 30.89 -26.83
C VAL A 49 21.41 31.42 -27.52
N GLU A 50 22.31 32.06 -26.76
CA GLU A 50 23.60 32.55 -27.23
C GLU A 50 24.78 31.68 -26.78
N GLN A 51 25.81 31.55 -27.62
CA GLN A 51 27.10 30.99 -27.19
C GLN A 51 28.03 32.12 -26.76
N THR A 52 28.35 32.20 -25.48
CA THR A 52 29.09 33.32 -24.89
C THR A 52 30.40 32.83 -24.27
N PRO A 53 31.56 33.32 -24.73
CA PRO A 53 32.83 33.09 -24.04
C PRO A 53 32.87 33.84 -22.70
N GLU A 54 33.21 33.14 -21.62
CA GLU A 54 33.38 33.72 -20.28
C GLU A 54 34.76 33.35 -19.70
N VAL A 55 35.22 34.11 -18.70
CA VAL A 55 36.34 33.73 -17.83
C VAL A 55 35.78 33.45 -16.45
N TYR A 56 35.87 32.20 -16.01
CA TYR A 56 35.41 31.75 -14.70
C TYR A 56 36.53 30.99 -13.99
N ASN A 57 36.83 31.35 -12.74
CA ASN A 57 37.93 30.78 -11.95
C ASN A 57 39.27 30.72 -12.73
N ASN A 58 39.63 31.81 -13.41
CA ASN A 58 40.81 31.95 -14.26
C ASN A 58 40.89 30.98 -15.46
N LYS A 59 39.79 30.32 -15.82
CA LYS A 59 39.67 29.47 -17.01
C LYS A 59 38.72 30.11 -18.02
N LYS A 60 39.05 29.98 -19.31
CA LYS A 60 38.13 30.35 -20.38
C LYS A 60 37.14 29.20 -20.57
N ILE A 61 35.86 29.52 -20.49
CA ILE A 61 34.75 28.61 -20.78
C ILE A 61 33.89 29.22 -21.89
N THR A 62 33.10 28.41 -22.57
CA THR A 62 32.04 28.90 -23.45
C THR A 62 30.74 28.34 -22.93
N VAL A 63 29.76 29.19 -22.69
CA VAL A 63 28.47 28.77 -22.14
C VAL A 63 27.36 29.05 -23.11
N LEU A 64 26.24 28.35 -22.93
CA LEU A 64 24.97 28.74 -23.48
C LEU A 64 24.29 29.71 -22.52
N SER A 65 24.24 30.99 -22.88
CA SER A 65 23.64 32.05 -22.06
C SER A 65 22.26 32.44 -22.60
N ASN A 66 21.51 33.18 -21.78
CA ASN A 66 20.16 33.66 -22.08
C ASN A 66 19.20 32.52 -22.45
N VAL A 67 19.26 31.39 -21.73
CA VAL A 67 18.24 30.34 -21.89
C VAL A 67 17.00 30.78 -21.10
N GLU A 68 16.04 31.41 -21.78
CA GLU A 68 14.78 31.88 -21.20
C GLU A 68 13.61 30.91 -21.45
N ALA A 69 12.43 31.27 -20.96
CA ALA A 69 11.22 30.48 -21.19
C ALA A 69 10.84 30.44 -22.69
N GLY A 70 10.81 29.24 -23.26
CA GLY A 70 10.56 28.99 -24.68
C GLY A 70 11.84 28.76 -25.49
N ASP A 71 12.99 29.14 -24.97
CA ASP A 71 14.28 28.96 -25.65
C ASP A 71 14.78 27.53 -25.50
N TYR A 72 15.60 27.09 -26.45
CA TYR A 72 16.10 25.72 -26.42
C TYR A 72 17.43 25.54 -27.12
N TRP A 73 18.09 24.43 -26.80
CA TRP A 73 19.12 23.84 -27.65
C TRP A 73 18.94 22.34 -27.81
N LEU A 74 19.45 21.82 -28.92
CA LEU A 74 19.34 20.42 -29.34
C LEU A 74 20.72 19.76 -29.34
N VAL A 75 20.78 18.53 -28.86
CA VAL A 75 21.92 17.64 -29.02
C VAL A 75 21.45 16.41 -29.78
N LYS A 76 22.07 16.13 -30.93
CA LYS A 76 21.65 15.02 -31.80
C LYS A 76 22.51 13.79 -31.55
N THR A 77 21.91 12.61 -31.76
CA THR A 77 22.61 11.32 -31.71
C THR A 77 23.28 11.07 -30.34
N VAL A 78 22.54 11.34 -29.27
CA VAL A 78 22.98 11.07 -27.89
C VAL A 78 22.78 9.60 -27.59
N ASP A 79 23.85 8.92 -27.18
CA ASP A 79 23.91 7.47 -27.02
C ASP A 79 23.58 7.02 -25.60
N PHE A 80 22.30 6.75 -25.34
CA PHE A 80 21.85 6.18 -24.07
C PHE A 80 21.80 4.65 -24.08
N ASN A 81 22.59 3.97 -24.92
CA ASN A 81 22.59 2.49 -25.00
C ASN A 81 22.96 1.79 -23.67
N GLU A 82 23.50 2.50 -22.68
CA GLU A 82 23.77 1.97 -21.33
C GLU A 82 22.70 2.38 -20.30
N GLY A 83 21.52 2.80 -20.78
CA GLY A 83 20.39 3.26 -19.99
C GLY A 83 20.58 4.64 -19.36
N LEU A 84 19.48 5.36 -19.16
CA LEU A 84 19.46 6.68 -18.54
C LEU A 84 18.82 6.60 -17.15
N SER A 85 19.52 7.00 -16.09
CA SER A 85 18.92 7.08 -14.74
C SER A 85 18.76 8.52 -14.26
N LYS A 86 19.82 9.31 -14.37
CA LYS A 86 19.88 10.70 -13.96
C LYS A 86 20.62 11.51 -15.00
N MET A 87 20.40 12.82 -14.99
CA MET A 87 21.31 13.76 -15.63
C MET A 87 21.70 14.82 -14.63
N SER A 88 22.88 15.39 -14.87
CA SER A 88 23.43 16.52 -14.16
C SER A 88 23.66 17.66 -15.14
N ILE A 89 23.36 18.89 -14.72
CA ILE A 89 23.58 20.12 -15.49
C ILE A 89 24.29 21.14 -14.61
N THR A 90 25.34 21.77 -15.13
CA THR A 90 26.09 22.81 -14.43
C THR A 90 25.70 24.17 -14.99
N VAL A 91 25.09 25.00 -14.14
CA VAL A 91 24.45 26.26 -14.53
C VAL A 91 24.74 27.40 -13.56
N LYS A 92 24.62 28.63 -14.06
CA LYS A 92 24.61 29.87 -13.29
C LYS A 92 23.28 30.56 -13.51
N SER A 93 22.62 31.01 -12.44
CA SER A 93 21.35 31.74 -12.52
C SER A 93 21.22 32.75 -11.38
N ASP A 94 20.65 33.92 -11.69
CA ASP A 94 20.39 34.99 -10.71
C ASP A 94 19.00 34.87 -10.05
N SER A 95 18.18 33.91 -10.48
CA SER A 95 16.83 33.69 -9.93
C SER A 95 16.39 32.22 -10.03
N VAL A 96 15.15 31.90 -9.70
CA VAL A 96 14.61 30.55 -9.89
C VAL A 96 14.40 30.29 -11.38
N ALA A 97 14.82 29.13 -11.85
CA ALA A 97 14.68 28.71 -13.22
C ALA A 97 14.30 27.23 -13.35
N LEU A 98 13.78 26.85 -14.51
CA LEU A 98 13.42 25.47 -14.84
C LEU A 98 13.82 25.15 -16.28
N ILE A 99 14.56 24.05 -16.45
CA ILE A 99 14.86 23.46 -17.75
C ILE A 99 14.23 22.08 -17.83
N GLU A 100 13.48 21.80 -18.89
CA GLU A 100 13.02 20.46 -19.23
C GLU A 100 14.00 19.77 -20.19
N VAL A 101 14.15 18.46 -20.02
CA VAL A 101 14.88 17.59 -20.93
C VAL A 101 13.87 16.76 -21.70
N ARG A 102 13.88 16.87 -23.03
CA ARG A 102 12.90 16.22 -23.91
C ARG A 102 13.59 15.33 -24.94
N LYS A 103 12.98 14.17 -25.21
CA LYS A 103 13.42 13.16 -26.17
C LYS A 103 12.79 13.39 -27.53
N ASP A 104 13.63 13.32 -28.56
CA ASP A 104 13.30 13.45 -29.99
C ASP A 104 12.88 14.85 -30.45
N GLY A 105 13.25 15.90 -29.69
CA GLY A 105 13.11 17.30 -30.10
C GLY A 105 12.36 18.17 -29.08
N VAL A 106 12.08 19.42 -29.46
CA VAL A 106 11.44 20.42 -28.58
C VAL A 106 10.01 20.06 -28.19
N ASP A 107 9.24 19.45 -29.09
CA ASP A 107 7.89 18.94 -28.83
C ASP A 107 7.89 17.47 -28.40
N GLY A 108 9.08 16.96 -28.06
CA GLY A 108 9.34 15.58 -27.72
C GLY A 108 8.84 15.18 -26.33
N GLU A 109 8.97 13.89 -26.02
CA GLU A 109 8.60 13.35 -24.72
C GLU A 109 9.48 13.94 -23.61
N VAL A 110 8.87 14.47 -22.54
CA VAL A 110 9.61 14.96 -21.37
C VAL A 110 10.22 13.79 -20.60
N LEU A 111 11.55 13.75 -20.52
CA LEU A 111 12.30 12.76 -19.74
C LEU A 111 12.46 13.17 -18.29
N GLY A 112 12.52 14.47 -18.01
CA GLY A 112 12.64 15.03 -16.67
C GLY A 112 12.92 16.53 -16.71
N SER A 113 13.16 17.13 -15.55
CA SER A 113 13.42 18.56 -15.44
C SER A 113 14.43 18.90 -14.34
N PHE A 114 15.16 19.98 -14.56
CA PHE A 114 16.05 20.60 -13.58
C PHE A 114 15.35 21.78 -12.94
N LYS A 115 15.17 21.73 -11.61
CA LYS A 115 14.70 22.85 -10.80
C LYS A 115 15.92 23.59 -10.27
N ILE A 116 16.13 24.81 -10.75
CA ILE A 116 17.34 25.61 -10.51
C ILE A 116 16.97 26.78 -9.61
N GLY A 117 17.77 27.02 -8.59
CA GLY A 117 17.66 28.20 -7.72
C GLY A 117 18.68 29.26 -8.07
N ASN A 118 18.64 30.39 -7.36
CA ASN A 118 19.69 31.40 -7.46
C ASN A 118 21.05 30.79 -7.06
N THR A 119 22.03 30.87 -7.95
CA THR A 119 23.36 30.32 -7.75
C THR A 119 24.35 31.32 -7.17
N ASN A 120 23.93 32.58 -6.97
CA ASN A 120 24.72 33.71 -6.50
C ASN A 120 25.95 34.00 -7.39
N GLY A 121 25.75 33.94 -8.71
CA GLY A 121 26.80 34.23 -9.69
C GLY A 121 27.82 33.09 -9.91
N GLU A 122 27.68 31.97 -9.21
CA GLU A 122 28.54 30.80 -9.36
C GLU A 122 27.91 29.74 -10.28
N TYR A 123 28.73 28.94 -10.96
CA TYR A 123 28.25 27.73 -11.64
C TYR A 123 28.09 26.58 -10.64
N LYS A 124 26.87 26.04 -10.54
CA LYS A 124 26.52 24.93 -9.66
C LYS A 124 25.91 23.77 -10.43
N THR A 125 26.20 22.55 -10.00
CA THR A 125 25.65 21.33 -10.61
C THR A 125 24.32 20.95 -9.96
N TYR A 126 23.31 20.75 -10.78
CA TYR A 126 21.99 20.24 -10.41
C TYR A 126 21.80 18.86 -11.03
N THR A 127 21.36 17.89 -10.22
CA THR A 127 21.09 16.52 -10.67
C THR A 127 19.60 16.24 -10.59
N ALA A 128 19.04 15.63 -11.63
CA ALA A 128 17.65 15.25 -11.70
C ALA A 128 17.50 13.80 -12.16
N ASN A 129 16.52 13.11 -11.60
CA ASN A 129 16.11 11.79 -12.09
C ASN A 129 15.46 11.96 -13.47
N MET A 130 15.77 11.03 -14.36
CA MET A 130 15.22 10.99 -15.71
C MET A 130 14.42 9.71 -15.92
N LYS A 131 13.47 9.76 -16.86
CA LYS A 131 12.84 8.57 -17.40
C LYS A 131 13.92 7.72 -18.09
N ASN A 132 13.97 6.42 -17.77
CA ASN A 132 14.92 5.51 -18.41
C ASN A 132 14.58 5.34 -19.89
N VAL A 133 15.58 5.58 -20.72
CA VAL A 133 15.54 5.39 -22.16
C VAL A 133 16.86 4.77 -22.59
N GLU A 134 16.76 3.85 -23.55
CA GLU A 134 17.91 3.19 -24.17
C GLU A 134 17.83 3.41 -25.67
N GLY A 135 18.99 3.67 -26.29
CA GLY A 135 19.07 3.97 -27.71
C GLY A 135 19.71 5.32 -28.02
N ASN A 136 19.61 5.71 -29.28
CA ASN A 136 20.22 6.93 -29.79
C ASN A 136 19.13 7.96 -30.12
N PHE A 137 19.13 9.08 -29.42
CA PHE A 137 18.06 10.06 -29.52
C PHE A 137 18.57 11.47 -29.80
N THR A 138 17.67 12.33 -30.28
CA THR A 138 17.89 13.77 -30.17
C THR A 138 17.38 14.22 -28.80
N ILE A 139 18.18 14.97 -28.05
CA ILE A 139 17.77 15.55 -26.77
C ILE A 139 17.61 17.06 -26.94
N ALA A 140 16.46 17.57 -26.54
CA ALA A 140 16.21 19.00 -26.40
C ALA A 140 16.28 19.40 -24.93
N PHE A 141 16.96 20.50 -24.65
CA PHE A 141 16.86 21.19 -23.38
C PHE A 141 16.06 22.46 -23.62
N VAL A 142 14.93 22.58 -22.93
CA VAL A 142 13.95 23.66 -23.15
C VAL A 142 13.83 24.48 -21.87
N GLY A 143 14.11 25.77 -21.95
CA GLY A 143 13.84 26.70 -20.86
C GLY A 143 12.33 26.86 -20.68
N VAL A 144 11.85 26.74 -19.45
CA VAL A 144 10.42 26.84 -19.12
C VAL A 144 10.16 28.01 -18.17
N LEU A 145 11.12 28.33 -17.33
CA LEU A 145 11.03 29.40 -16.35
C LEU A 145 12.41 29.99 -16.10
N GLY A 146 12.47 31.31 -15.89
CA GLY A 146 13.69 32.02 -15.52
C GLY A 146 14.70 32.11 -16.67
N ASN A 147 15.90 32.56 -16.33
CA ASN A 147 17.03 32.69 -17.25
C ASN A 147 18.24 31.98 -16.64
N VAL A 148 18.96 31.20 -17.45
CA VAL A 148 20.19 30.52 -17.01
C VAL A 148 21.30 30.60 -18.05
N SER A 149 22.54 30.56 -17.55
CA SER A 149 23.72 30.20 -18.34
C SER A 149 24.13 28.76 -18.04
N VAL A 150 24.34 27.95 -19.06
CA VAL A 150 24.67 26.52 -18.98
C VAL A 150 26.09 26.28 -19.49
N ASP A 151 26.93 25.67 -18.66
CA ASP A 151 28.32 25.33 -19.00
C ASP A 151 28.41 23.93 -19.63
N TYR A 152 28.04 22.90 -18.86
CA TYR A 152 28.07 21.52 -19.33
C TYR A 152 27.00 20.66 -18.67
N TRP A 153 26.78 19.47 -19.22
CA TRP A 153 25.89 18.46 -18.67
C TRP A 153 26.51 17.05 -18.79
N SER A 154 25.95 16.10 -18.08
CA SER A 154 26.27 14.67 -18.21
C SER A 154 25.08 13.83 -17.78
N ALA A 155 25.09 12.56 -18.15
CA ALA A 155 24.15 11.54 -17.71
C ALA A 155 24.82 10.53 -16.79
N GLU A 156 24.02 9.91 -15.95
CA GLU A 156 24.40 8.70 -15.21
C GLU A 156 23.71 7.51 -15.86
N LYS A 157 24.48 6.44 -16.02
CA LYS A 157 23.98 5.15 -16.52
C LYS A 157 22.85 4.69 -15.62
N ALA A 158 21.89 3.95 -16.18
CA ALA A 158 21.14 3.05 -15.33
C ALA A 158 22.18 2.10 -14.71
N VAL A 159 22.34 2.13 -13.39
CA VAL A 159 23.26 1.19 -12.74
C VAL A 159 22.68 -0.20 -12.99
N GLU A 160 23.27 -0.92 -13.92
CA GLU A 160 23.29 -2.36 -13.88
C GLU A 160 24.08 -2.71 -12.63
N THR A 161 23.39 -2.87 -11.50
CA THR A 161 23.88 -3.80 -10.49
C THR A 161 24.22 -5.05 -11.28
N PRO A 162 25.47 -5.54 -11.25
CA PRO A 162 25.82 -6.74 -11.97
C PRO A 162 24.96 -7.82 -11.37
N VAL A 163 23.94 -8.16 -12.14
CA VAL A 163 23.09 -9.27 -11.86
C VAL A 163 23.93 -10.44 -12.31
N VAL A 164 24.52 -11.14 -11.34
CA VAL A 164 24.98 -12.49 -11.59
C VAL A 164 23.72 -13.23 -12.01
N GLU A 165 23.59 -13.54 -13.30
CA GLU A 165 22.63 -14.53 -13.78
C GLU A 165 22.96 -15.80 -12.98
N PRO A 166 22.11 -16.19 -12.01
CA PRO A 166 22.41 -17.35 -11.19
C PRO A 166 22.38 -18.56 -12.13
N GLU A 167 23.32 -19.49 -11.94
CA GLU A 167 23.17 -20.79 -12.59
C GLU A 167 21.82 -21.39 -12.17
N PRO A 168 21.09 -22.04 -13.10
CA PRO A 168 19.78 -22.60 -12.82
C PRO A 168 19.83 -23.46 -11.55
N SER A 169 19.11 -23.03 -10.50
CA SER A 169 19.19 -23.64 -9.17
C SER A 169 18.36 -24.92 -9.05
N GLN A 170 17.47 -25.17 -10.01
CA GLN A 170 16.57 -26.33 -10.00
C GLN A 170 17.10 -27.49 -10.85
N ASP A 171 17.05 -28.69 -10.26
CA ASP A 171 17.10 -29.95 -11.00
C ASP A 171 15.95 -29.97 -12.03
N PRO A 172 16.23 -30.11 -13.34
CA PRO A 172 15.22 -30.09 -14.39
C PRO A 172 14.17 -31.21 -14.29
N GLU A 173 14.33 -32.19 -13.39
CA GLU A 173 13.34 -33.23 -13.10
C GLU A 173 12.47 -32.94 -11.85
N LYS A 174 12.82 -31.94 -11.05
CA LYS A 174 12.06 -31.57 -9.83
C LYS A 174 10.69 -31.04 -10.22
N ILE A 175 9.64 -31.63 -9.65
CA ILE A 175 8.26 -31.15 -9.75
C ILE A 175 8.03 -30.10 -8.65
N VAL A 176 7.47 -28.96 -9.01
CA VAL A 176 7.12 -27.89 -8.06
C VAL A 176 5.63 -27.98 -7.72
N ASP A 177 5.32 -28.04 -6.42
CA ASP A 177 3.95 -27.90 -5.92
C ASP A 177 3.63 -26.41 -5.73
N PRO A 178 2.73 -25.83 -6.54
CA PRO A 178 2.40 -24.40 -6.44
C PRO A 178 1.51 -24.08 -5.23
N TYR A 179 0.95 -25.06 -4.52
CA TYR A 179 0.03 -24.80 -3.40
C TYR A 179 0.76 -24.56 -2.08
N GLY A 180 2.07 -24.85 -2.02
CA GLY A 180 3.00 -24.32 -1.03
C GLY A 180 3.57 -22.96 -1.43
N THR A 181 4.29 -22.30 -0.53
CA THR A 181 5.08 -21.12 -0.89
C THR A 181 6.23 -21.53 -1.79
N VAL A 182 6.29 -20.96 -2.99
CA VAL A 182 7.38 -21.10 -3.94
C VAL A 182 8.23 -19.83 -3.89
N GLU A 183 9.46 -19.95 -3.43
CA GLU A 183 10.42 -18.85 -3.36
C GLU A 183 10.90 -18.46 -4.76
N ALA A 184 10.96 -17.17 -5.06
CA ALA A 184 11.29 -16.69 -6.39
C ALA A 184 12.77 -16.94 -6.73
N GLU A 185 13.68 -16.88 -5.74
CA GLU A 185 15.11 -17.18 -5.92
C GLU A 185 15.39 -18.65 -6.24
N ASP A 186 14.44 -19.53 -5.96
CA ASP A 186 14.51 -20.94 -6.33
C ASP A 186 14.07 -21.18 -7.78
N SER A 187 13.80 -20.13 -8.56
CA SER A 187 13.38 -20.27 -9.97
C SER A 187 14.49 -20.84 -10.86
N TYR A 188 14.09 -21.46 -11.97
CA TYR A 188 15.00 -22.11 -12.90
C TYR A 188 15.72 -21.12 -13.83
N GLU A 189 15.03 -20.06 -14.25
CA GLU A 189 15.56 -19.11 -15.23
C GLU A 189 15.30 -17.66 -14.82
N PHE A 190 16.30 -16.81 -15.05
CA PHE A 190 16.28 -15.39 -14.71
C PHE A 190 16.81 -14.58 -15.89
N VAL A 191 15.97 -13.75 -16.50
CA VAL A 191 16.38 -12.88 -17.61
C VAL A 191 16.11 -11.43 -17.26
N ALA A 192 17.15 -10.59 -17.35
CA ALA A 192 17.12 -9.22 -16.83
C ALA A 192 16.58 -9.15 -15.38
N ALA A 193 16.91 -10.16 -14.57
CA ALA A 193 16.40 -10.37 -13.23
C ALA A 193 17.51 -10.80 -12.27
N ALA A 194 17.59 -10.20 -11.07
CA ALA A 194 18.68 -10.38 -10.13
C ALA A 194 18.27 -11.02 -8.81
N VAL A 195 18.95 -12.09 -8.41
CA VAL A 195 18.78 -12.66 -7.07
C VAL A 195 19.52 -11.80 -6.04
N LEU A 196 18.79 -11.28 -5.06
CA LEU A 196 19.25 -10.39 -3.99
C LEU A 196 19.05 -11.05 -2.62
N GLY A 197 19.66 -12.22 -2.42
CA GLY A 197 19.41 -13.03 -1.22
C GLY A 197 18.18 -13.90 -1.41
N LYS A 198 17.09 -13.58 -0.69
CA LYS A 198 15.80 -14.30 -0.77
C LYS A 198 14.75 -13.62 -1.66
N GLU A 199 15.18 -12.69 -2.50
CA GLU A 199 14.27 -11.94 -3.36
C GLU A 199 14.89 -11.77 -4.75
N VAL A 200 14.06 -11.56 -5.77
CA VAL A 200 14.48 -11.46 -7.17
C VAL A 200 14.02 -10.14 -7.77
N ALA A 201 14.96 -9.26 -8.13
CA ALA A 201 14.69 -7.99 -8.78
C ALA A 201 14.59 -8.14 -10.31
N VAL A 202 13.38 -8.20 -10.85
CA VAL A 202 13.06 -8.31 -12.28
C VAL A 202 12.93 -6.92 -12.91
N ARG A 203 13.81 -6.59 -13.86
CA ARG A 203 13.75 -5.32 -14.60
C ARG A 203 12.70 -5.38 -15.70
N GLY A 204 12.28 -4.21 -16.18
CA GLY A 204 11.37 -4.12 -17.32
C GLY A 204 11.87 -4.90 -18.54
N ASN A 205 10.96 -5.64 -19.17
CA ASN A 205 11.19 -6.66 -20.21
C ASN A 205 11.94 -7.92 -19.76
N GLY A 206 12.20 -8.07 -18.45
CA GLY A 206 12.76 -9.27 -17.85
C GLY A 206 11.70 -10.25 -17.37
N TYR A 207 12.15 -11.44 -16.99
CA TYR A 207 11.29 -12.47 -16.41
C TYR A 207 12.03 -13.39 -15.44
N VAL A 208 11.22 -14.09 -14.67
CA VAL A 208 11.61 -15.22 -13.82
C VAL A 208 10.73 -16.41 -14.22
N ALA A 209 11.32 -17.60 -14.38
CA ALA A 209 10.57 -18.79 -14.77
C ALA A 209 10.78 -19.96 -13.80
N VAL A 210 9.68 -20.60 -13.41
CA VAL A 210 9.65 -21.81 -12.59
C VAL A 210 9.29 -23.00 -13.47
N LYS A 211 10.08 -24.07 -13.40
CA LYS A 211 9.91 -25.23 -14.27
C LYS A 211 9.08 -26.33 -13.61
N ASN A 212 8.34 -27.11 -14.41
CA ASN A 212 7.59 -28.30 -13.98
C ASN A 212 6.63 -28.05 -12.78
N VAL A 213 5.86 -26.96 -12.82
CA VAL A 213 4.85 -26.69 -11.81
C VAL A 213 3.62 -27.58 -12.05
N ASP A 214 3.19 -28.33 -11.04
CA ASP A 214 2.04 -29.23 -11.12
C ASP A 214 0.81 -28.66 -10.41
N PHE A 215 -0.13 -28.10 -11.18
CA PHE A 215 -1.38 -27.57 -10.66
C PHE A 215 -2.42 -28.66 -10.36
N GLY A 216 -2.18 -29.92 -10.76
CA GLY A 216 -3.13 -31.03 -10.62
C GLY A 216 -4.39 -30.87 -11.50
N ASP A 217 -5.36 -31.77 -11.31
CA ASP A 217 -6.60 -31.81 -12.11
C ASP A 217 -7.63 -30.75 -11.67
N GLU A 218 -7.50 -30.24 -10.45
CA GLU A 218 -8.34 -29.17 -9.91
C GLU A 218 -7.71 -27.82 -10.19
N ALA A 219 -8.49 -26.91 -10.80
CA ALA A 219 -7.95 -25.63 -11.23
C ALA A 219 -7.48 -24.77 -10.06
N ALA A 220 -6.24 -24.29 -10.14
CA ALA A 220 -5.84 -23.09 -9.44
C ALA A 220 -6.66 -21.91 -10.00
N VAL A 221 -7.25 -21.13 -9.09
CA VAL A 221 -8.08 -19.98 -9.43
C VAL A 221 -7.44 -18.65 -9.08
N VAL A 222 -6.42 -18.66 -8.22
CA VAL A 222 -5.65 -17.47 -7.87
C VAL A 222 -4.18 -17.81 -7.77
N LEU A 223 -3.31 -16.95 -8.31
CA LEU A 223 -1.91 -16.87 -7.88
C LEU A 223 -1.75 -15.66 -6.97
N ASN A 224 -1.20 -15.87 -5.77
CA ASN A 224 -0.76 -14.83 -4.86
C ASN A 224 0.75 -14.66 -4.99
N LEU A 225 1.22 -13.46 -5.26
CA LEU A 225 2.63 -13.11 -5.37
C LEU A 225 2.97 -12.07 -4.31
N ASN A 226 4.08 -12.27 -3.60
CA ASN A 226 4.70 -11.26 -2.74
C ASN A 226 5.69 -10.44 -3.56
N VAL A 227 5.32 -9.19 -3.87
CA VAL A 227 6.08 -8.33 -4.78
C VAL A 227 6.12 -6.90 -4.28
N LYS A 228 7.22 -6.19 -4.55
CA LYS A 228 7.32 -4.73 -4.48
C LYS A 228 7.76 -4.19 -5.83
N ALA A 229 7.55 -2.90 -6.08
CA ALA A 229 8.08 -2.29 -7.28
C ALA A 229 8.68 -0.92 -7.01
N SER A 230 9.71 -0.58 -7.77
CA SER A 230 10.31 0.76 -7.73
C SER A 230 9.41 1.83 -8.35
N LYS A 231 8.50 1.43 -9.23
CA LYS A 231 7.47 2.25 -9.90
C LYS A 231 6.26 1.37 -10.19
N ALA A 232 5.13 1.98 -10.57
CA ALA A 232 3.98 1.23 -11.03
C ALA A 232 4.39 0.31 -12.19
N ALA A 233 4.17 -0.99 -12.04
CA ALA A 233 4.61 -2.02 -12.96
C ALA A 233 3.46 -2.98 -13.30
N LEU A 234 3.60 -3.71 -14.40
CA LEU A 234 2.77 -4.85 -14.75
C LEU A 234 3.62 -6.11 -14.74
N PHE A 235 3.14 -7.13 -14.04
CA PHE A 235 3.75 -8.44 -13.94
C PHE A 235 2.78 -9.46 -14.52
N GLU A 236 3.08 -9.94 -15.73
CA GLU A 236 2.25 -10.92 -16.43
C GLU A 236 2.61 -12.33 -16.00
N ILE A 237 1.61 -13.20 -15.90
CA ILE A 237 1.80 -14.63 -15.64
C ILE A 237 1.49 -15.35 -16.94
N ARG A 238 2.47 -16.12 -17.43
CA ARG A 238 2.40 -16.86 -18.68
C ARG A 238 2.80 -18.31 -18.47
N LEU A 239 2.24 -19.19 -19.30
CA LEU A 239 2.51 -20.62 -19.25
C LEU A 239 3.36 -21.07 -20.42
N ASP A 240 4.28 -22.00 -20.14
CA ASP A 240 5.10 -22.81 -21.05
C ASP A 240 6.13 -22.07 -21.92
N ALA A 241 6.01 -20.75 -22.05
CA ALA A 241 6.99 -19.88 -22.70
C ALA A 241 6.84 -18.41 -22.25
N VAL A 242 7.91 -17.62 -22.41
CA VAL A 242 7.89 -16.17 -22.12
C VAL A 242 6.85 -15.40 -22.94
N ASP A 243 6.53 -15.87 -24.15
CA ASP A 243 5.48 -15.35 -25.02
C ASP A 243 4.23 -16.26 -25.06
N GLY A 244 4.19 -17.28 -24.20
CA GLY A 244 3.13 -18.27 -24.10
C GLY A 244 1.80 -17.72 -23.55
N THR A 245 0.88 -18.63 -23.26
CA THR A 245 -0.51 -18.29 -22.88
C THR A 245 -0.51 -17.40 -21.64
N LYS A 246 -0.99 -16.16 -21.78
CA LYS A 246 -1.17 -15.25 -20.65
C LYS A 246 -2.41 -15.66 -19.86
N VAL A 247 -2.20 -16.04 -18.61
CA VAL A 247 -3.27 -16.51 -17.70
C VAL A 247 -3.60 -15.51 -16.61
N GLY A 248 -2.70 -14.56 -16.35
CA GLY A 248 -2.92 -13.52 -15.34
C GLY A 248 -2.10 -12.27 -15.61
N THR A 249 -2.49 -11.16 -14.96
CA THR A 249 -1.69 -9.94 -14.93
C THR A 249 -1.90 -9.27 -13.59
N ILE A 250 -0.80 -8.95 -12.93
CA ILE A 250 -0.76 -8.23 -11.68
C ILE A 250 -0.24 -6.82 -11.95
N LYS A 251 -0.97 -5.81 -11.49
CA LYS A 251 -0.38 -4.47 -11.31
C LYS A 251 0.51 -4.53 -10.08
N VAL A 252 1.62 -3.83 -10.00
CA VAL A 252 2.40 -3.70 -8.77
C VAL A 252 2.58 -2.21 -8.54
N ASN A 253 2.09 -1.70 -7.41
CA ASN A 253 2.20 -0.28 -7.09
C ASN A 253 3.59 0.00 -6.50
N PRO A 254 4.16 1.20 -6.70
CA PRO A 254 5.40 1.56 -6.05
C PRO A 254 5.25 1.53 -4.52
N GLY A 255 6.30 1.10 -3.81
CA GLY A 255 6.32 1.05 -2.35
C GLY A 255 6.94 -0.23 -1.84
N ASP A 256 6.66 -0.55 -0.57
CA ASP A 256 7.08 -1.79 0.08
C ASP A 256 6.32 -3.01 -0.46
N TYR A 257 6.65 -4.17 0.07
CA TYR A 257 6.07 -5.46 -0.30
C TYR A 257 4.54 -5.46 -0.21
N GLN A 258 3.92 -6.05 -1.23
CA GLN A 258 2.49 -6.19 -1.37
C GLN A 258 2.18 -7.63 -1.79
N SER A 259 1.22 -8.24 -1.11
CA SER A 259 0.55 -9.42 -1.65
C SER A 259 -0.35 -9.00 -2.81
N ARG A 260 -0.11 -9.58 -3.99
CA ARG A 260 -0.84 -9.28 -5.21
C ARG A 260 -1.43 -10.54 -5.81
N TYR A 261 -2.69 -10.44 -6.20
CA TYR A 261 -3.46 -11.57 -6.67
C TYR A 261 -3.74 -11.46 -8.17
N ALA A 262 -3.53 -12.56 -8.89
CA ALA A 262 -4.07 -12.78 -10.22
C ALA A 262 -5.12 -13.87 -10.16
N THR A 263 -6.35 -13.58 -10.61
CA THR A 263 -7.30 -14.63 -10.94
C THR A 263 -6.81 -15.38 -12.17
N VAL A 264 -6.74 -16.70 -12.07
CA VAL A 264 -6.26 -17.61 -13.12
C VAL A 264 -7.22 -18.80 -13.25
N ASN A 265 -6.98 -19.68 -14.22
CA ASN A 265 -7.68 -20.97 -14.32
C ASN A 265 -6.69 -21.97 -14.93
N ILE A 266 -5.88 -22.61 -14.08
CA ILE A 266 -4.74 -23.43 -14.51
C ILE A 266 -4.88 -24.82 -13.91
N THR A 267 -4.75 -25.84 -14.75
CA THR A 267 -4.75 -27.27 -14.40
C THR A 267 -3.57 -27.95 -15.08
N GLY A 268 -3.08 -29.05 -14.54
CA GLY A 268 -2.01 -29.85 -15.13
C GLY A 268 -0.62 -29.24 -14.90
N LYS A 269 0.36 -29.76 -15.65
CA LYS A 269 1.78 -29.39 -15.51
C LYS A 269 2.18 -28.31 -16.49
N HIS A 270 2.84 -27.27 -16.00
CA HIS A 270 3.28 -26.11 -16.79
C HIS A 270 4.62 -25.57 -16.32
N ASP A 271 5.34 -24.91 -17.22
CA ASP A 271 6.37 -23.95 -16.84
C ASP A 271 5.71 -22.59 -16.63
N VAL A 272 6.02 -21.89 -15.54
CA VAL A 272 5.34 -20.63 -15.17
C VAL A 272 6.32 -19.47 -15.29
N TYR A 273 5.99 -18.52 -16.17
CA TYR A 273 6.77 -17.32 -16.44
C TYR A 273 6.13 -16.09 -15.80
N PHE A 274 6.89 -15.38 -14.99
CA PHE A 274 6.53 -14.09 -14.40
C PHE A 274 7.29 -12.98 -15.12
N VAL A 275 6.59 -12.20 -15.96
CA VAL A 275 7.20 -11.28 -16.92
C VAL A 275 6.91 -9.83 -16.54
N ALA A 276 7.95 -9.04 -16.28
CA ALA A 276 7.84 -7.61 -16.02
C ALA A 276 7.76 -6.87 -17.35
N THR A 277 6.59 -6.31 -17.71
CA THR A 277 6.35 -5.78 -19.07
C THR A 277 6.55 -4.27 -19.20
N MET A 278 6.80 -3.57 -18.09
CA MET A 278 6.96 -2.12 -18.10
C MET A 278 8.44 -1.71 -18.00
N SER A 279 8.97 -1.12 -19.06
CA SER A 279 10.32 -0.56 -19.08
C SER A 279 10.51 0.54 -18.02
N GLY A 280 11.67 0.54 -17.35
CA GLY A 280 12.04 1.54 -16.35
C GLY A 280 11.42 1.35 -14.96
N ALA A 281 10.64 0.27 -14.77
CA ALA A 281 10.26 -0.25 -13.46
C ALA A 281 11.03 -1.55 -13.17
N THR A 282 11.37 -1.76 -11.91
CA THR A 282 11.86 -3.03 -11.38
C THR A 282 10.81 -3.57 -10.43
N VAL A 283 10.36 -4.81 -10.66
CA VAL A 283 9.53 -5.59 -9.75
C VAL A 283 10.47 -6.48 -8.95
N THR A 284 10.53 -6.30 -7.64
CA THR A 284 11.19 -7.26 -6.76
C THR A 284 10.17 -8.30 -6.32
N PHE A 285 10.48 -9.56 -6.56
CA PHE A 285 9.62 -10.71 -6.40
C PHE A 285 10.23 -11.64 -5.37
N ASP A 286 9.51 -11.87 -4.28
CA ASP A 286 9.96 -12.68 -3.15
C ASP A 286 9.43 -14.11 -3.28
N SER A 287 8.11 -14.27 -3.35
CA SER A 287 7.50 -15.59 -3.35
C SER A 287 6.13 -15.61 -4.02
N TRP A 288 5.64 -16.80 -4.37
CA TRP A 288 4.27 -16.96 -4.86
C TRP A 288 3.65 -18.30 -4.44
N LYS A 289 2.33 -18.38 -4.52
CA LYS A 289 1.57 -19.62 -4.37
C LYS A 289 0.26 -19.57 -5.12
N ALA A 290 -0.21 -20.73 -5.54
CA ALA A 290 -1.53 -20.96 -6.10
C ALA A 290 -2.56 -21.26 -5.00
N LEU A 291 -3.81 -20.90 -5.26
CA LEU A 291 -4.96 -21.27 -4.45
C LEU A 291 -5.98 -21.95 -5.36
N ARG A 292 -6.53 -23.08 -4.89
CA ARG A 292 -7.65 -23.76 -5.56
C ARG A 292 -8.95 -23.04 -5.25
N ALA A 293 -9.94 -23.21 -6.13
CA ALA A 293 -11.31 -22.92 -5.74
C ALA A 293 -11.67 -23.79 -4.53
N PRO A 294 -12.39 -23.27 -3.52
CA PRO A 294 -12.93 -24.13 -2.49
C PRO A 294 -13.87 -25.14 -3.13
N VAL A 295 -13.49 -26.41 -3.09
CA VAL A 295 -14.34 -27.51 -3.56
C VAL A 295 -15.50 -27.61 -2.58
N LYS A 296 -16.72 -27.40 -3.07
CA LYS A 296 -17.95 -27.62 -2.29
C LYS A 296 -17.97 -29.09 -1.84
N PRO A 297 -18.14 -29.42 -0.54
CA PRO A 297 -18.38 -30.79 -0.14
C PRO A 297 -19.58 -31.34 -0.92
N ASN A 298 -19.38 -32.39 -1.69
CA ASN A 298 -20.45 -33.01 -2.44
C ASN A 298 -21.42 -33.70 -1.44
N PRO A 299 -22.70 -33.32 -1.36
CA PRO A 299 -23.61 -33.86 -0.34
C PRO A 299 -24.06 -35.31 -0.57
N ASN A 300 -23.48 -36.04 -1.53
CA ASN A 300 -24.12 -37.23 -2.11
C ASN A 300 -23.15 -38.38 -2.47
N GLN A 301 -22.33 -38.83 -1.51
CA GLN A 301 -21.77 -40.19 -1.56
C GLN A 301 -22.44 -41.04 -0.48
N ASP A 302 -23.30 -41.96 -0.94
CA ASP A 302 -23.91 -43.03 -0.16
C ASP A 302 -22.79 -43.95 0.37
N PRO A 303 -22.80 -44.40 1.65
CA PRO A 303 -21.75 -45.26 2.17
C PRO A 303 -21.82 -46.66 1.52
N GLU A 304 -20.72 -47.07 0.89
CA GLU A 304 -20.54 -48.46 0.44
C GLU A 304 -20.50 -49.44 1.64
N PRO A 305 -21.03 -50.68 1.49
CA PRO A 305 -21.12 -51.63 2.58
C PRO A 305 -19.76 -52.23 2.95
N THR A 306 -19.49 -52.30 4.26
CA THR A 306 -18.25 -52.80 4.87
C THR A 306 -18.08 -54.32 4.72
N PRO A 307 -16.90 -54.82 4.29
CA PRO A 307 -16.49 -56.22 4.51
C PRO A 307 -15.85 -56.41 5.90
N GLU A 308 -16.05 -57.59 6.50
CA GLU A 308 -15.57 -57.99 7.85
C GLU A 308 -14.03 -58.01 8.03
N PRO A 309 -13.50 -57.91 9.27
CA PRO A 309 -12.12 -57.47 9.53
C PRO A 309 -11.08 -58.60 9.64
N GLN A 310 -9.81 -58.26 9.36
CA GLN A 310 -8.62 -58.88 9.94
C GLN A 310 -7.63 -57.77 10.43
N PRO A 311 -6.87 -57.98 11.52
CA PRO A 311 -6.26 -56.89 12.30
C PRO A 311 -4.80 -56.57 11.94
N THR A 312 -4.41 -55.29 12.02
CA THR A 312 -3.07 -54.73 12.33
C THR A 312 -3.09 -53.18 12.29
N PRO A 313 -2.08 -52.49 12.85
CA PRO A 313 -2.06 -51.76 14.12
C PRO A 313 -2.52 -50.28 14.04
N ASP A 314 -2.81 -49.72 15.21
CA ASP A 314 -3.34 -48.38 15.51
C ASP A 314 -2.57 -47.22 14.83
N PRO A 315 -3.23 -46.28 14.13
CA PRO A 315 -2.67 -44.97 13.81
C PRO A 315 -2.83 -44.01 15.00
N GLU A 316 -1.74 -43.32 15.35
CA GLU A 316 -1.70 -42.24 16.34
C GLU A 316 -2.72 -41.12 16.03
N PRO A 317 -3.18 -40.38 17.06
CA PRO A 317 -4.16 -39.31 16.89
C PRO A 317 -3.59 -38.19 16.01
N THR A 318 -4.34 -37.83 14.96
CA THR A 318 -4.07 -36.67 14.10
C THR A 318 -4.16 -35.37 14.91
N PRO A 319 -3.15 -34.48 14.84
CA PRO A 319 -3.15 -33.21 15.55
C PRO A 319 -4.19 -32.22 14.98
N GLU A 320 -4.77 -31.44 15.88
CA GLU A 320 -5.69 -30.32 15.64
C GLU A 320 -5.00 -29.23 14.78
N PRO A 321 -5.70 -28.52 13.88
CA PRO A 321 -5.08 -27.50 13.04
C PRO A 321 -4.50 -26.36 13.88
N GLU A 322 -3.20 -26.11 13.75
CA GLU A 322 -2.52 -24.98 14.38
C GLU A 322 -3.00 -23.65 13.77
N PRO A 323 -3.27 -22.62 14.60
CA PRO A 323 -3.59 -21.28 14.11
C PRO A 323 -2.41 -20.66 13.33
N GLN A 324 -2.69 -20.05 12.18
CA GLN A 324 -1.68 -19.39 11.35
C GLN A 324 -1.25 -18.04 11.96
N PRO A 325 0.06 -17.72 12.01
CA PRO A 325 0.52 -16.44 12.55
C PRO A 325 0.26 -15.31 11.56
N VAL A 326 -0.39 -14.23 12.03
CA VAL A 326 -0.54 -12.97 11.29
C VAL A 326 0.56 -12.00 11.73
N GLU A 327 1.11 -11.25 10.77
CA GLU A 327 2.23 -10.33 10.94
C GLU A 327 2.00 -9.35 12.11
N GLY A 328 2.95 -9.29 13.05
CA GLY A 328 2.80 -8.59 14.33
C GLY A 328 2.48 -9.50 15.52
N GLY A 329 2.27 -10.80 15.29
CA GLY A 329 1.98 -11.78 16.33
C GLY A 329 0.58 -11.64 16.91
N MET A 330 -0.37 -11.10 16.14
CA MET A 330 -1.77 -11.05 16.52
C MET A 330 -2.55 -12.12 15.76
N THR A 331 -3.48 -12.81 16.40
CA THR A 331 -4.39 -13.78 15.75
C THR A 331 -5.84 -13.45 16.08
N THR A 332 -6.77 -13.96 15.28
CA THR A 332 -8.21 -13.76 15.49
C THR A 332 -8.99 -15.05 15.38
N ASP A 333 -9.87 -15.28 16.34
CA ASP A 333 -10.92 -16.28 16.29
C ASP A 333 -12.29 -15.60 16.26
N TYR A 334 -13.31 -16.25 15.72
CA TYR A 334 -14.66 -15.70 15.81
C TYR A 334 -15.74 -16.78 15.80
N THR A 335 -16.92 -16.41 16.27
CA THR A 335 -18.14 -17.23 16.15
C THR A 335 -19.22 -16.45 15.42
N ILE A 336 -19.98 -17.13 14.57
CA ILE A 336 -21.13 -16.57 13.86
C ILE A 336 -22.39 -17.22 14.44
N ASN A 337 -23.31 -16.39 14.93
CA ASN A 337 -24.67 -16.79 15.24
C ASN A 337 -25.61 -16.18 14.20
N ASN A 338 -26.03 -16.97 13.22
CA ASN A 338 -26.88 -16.52 12.12
C ASN A 338 -28.30 -17.10 12.27
N TRP A 339 -29.31 -16.22 12.31
CA TRP A 339 -30.73 -16.59 12.41
C TRP A 339 -31.53 -16.26 11.14
N GLY A 340 -30.85 -16.05 10.02
CA GLY A 340 -31.41 -15.92 8.68
C GLY A 340 -31.87 -14.51 8.30
N THR A 341 -32.52 -13.79 9.23
CA THR A 341 -32.90 -12.37 9.03
C THR A 341 -31.87 -11.38 9.57
N GLY A 342 -30.82 -11.90 10.21
CA GLY A 342 -29.69 -11.17 10.75
C GLY A 342 -28.69 -12.13 11.37
N TYR A 343 -27.57 -11.58 11.82
CA TYR A 343 -26.50 -12.36 12.42
C TYR A 343 -25.73 -11.54 13.45
N GLN A 344 -25.05 -12.27 14.34
CA GLN A 344 -24.11 -11.74 15.31
C GLN A 344 -22.75 -12.41 15.12
N VAL A 345 -21.69 -11.62 15.15
CA VAL A 345 -20.30 -12.10 15.09
C VAL A 345 -19.57 -11.67 16.35
N SER A 346 -19.01 -12.63 17.09
CA SER A 346 -18.12 -12.38 18.23
C SER A 346 -16.69 -12.68 17.80
N VAL A 347 -15.80 -11.70 17.86
CA VAL A 347 -14.40 -11.79 17.46
C VAL A 347 -13.49 -11.70 18.67
N LYS A 348 -12.57 -12.65 18.79
CA LYS A 348 -11.49 -12.68 19.78
C LYS A 348 -10.18 -12.35 19.11
N VAL A 349 -9.46 -11.36 19.64
CA VAL A 349 -8.14 -10.92 19.16
C VAL A 349 -7.09 -11.33 20.18
N THR A 350 -6.08 -12.11 19.79
CA THR A 350 -5.04 -12.66 20.68
C THR A 350 -3.68 -12.11 20.31
N ASN A 351 -2.89 -11.67 21.30
CA ASN A 351 -1.49 -11.33 21.12
C ASN A 351 -0.62 -12.57 21.40
N GLU A 352 -0.20 -13.26 20.36
CA GLU A 352 0.71 -14.40 20.40
C GLU A 352 2.20 -13.98 20.37
N SER A 353 2.49 -12.69 20.27
CA SER A 353 3.86 -12.19 20.41
C SER A 353 4.35 -12.29 21.86
N ASN A 354 5.66 -12.11 22.04
CA ASN A 354 6.30 -12.06 23.35
C ASN A 354 6.38 -10.64 23.94
N LYS A 355 5.70 -9.66 23.35
CA LYS A 355 5.72 -8.25 23.79
C LYS A 355 4.30 -7.73 24.00
N ARG A 356 4.16 -6.75 24.90
CA ARG A 356 2.90 -6.01 25.08
C ARG A 356 2.58 -5.20 23.83
N THR A 357 1.32 -5.22 23.44
CA THR A 357 0.78 -4.43 22.33
C THR A 357 -0.05 -3.28 22.90
N GLU A 358 0.21 -2.04 22.47
CA GLU A 358 -0.50 -0.81 22.92
C GLU A 358 -1.37 -0.21 21.80
N GLY A 359 -2.14 -1.06 21.14
CA GLY A 359 -3.03 -0.72 20.03
C GLY A 359 -3.12 -1.87 19.05
N TRP A 360 -4.31 -2.14 18.52
CA TRP A 360 -4.51 -3.17 17.52
C TRP A 360 -5.48 -2.71 16.44
N THR A 361 -5.43 -3.35 15.28
CA THR A 361 -6.36 -3.07 14.19
C THR A 361 -6.81 -4.37 13.58
N VAL A 362 -8.12 -4.56 13.42
CA VAL A 362 -8.70 -5.68 12.65
C VAL A 362 -9.33 -5.12 11.37
N LYS A 363 -9.00 -5.67 10.20
CA LYS A 363 -9.72 -5.36 8.95
C LYS A 363 -10.70 -6.48 8.61
N ILE A 364 -11.94 -6.10 8.31
CA ILE A 364 -13.03 -7.02 7.91
C ILE A 364 -13.49 -6.65 6.51
N ASN A 365 -13.60 -7.62 5.61
CA ASN A 365 -14.05 -7.37 4.24
C ASN A 365 -15.56 -7.05 4.22
N LYS A 366 -15.95 -5.93 3.61
CA LYS A 366 -17.36 -5.51 3.48
C LYS A 366 -18.17 -6.45 2.58
N GLU A 367 -17.54 -7.23 1.71
CA GLU A 367 -18.23 -8.25 0.92
C GLU A 367 -18.59 -9.49 1.74
N ASP A 368 -17.93 -9.71 2.88
CA ASP A 368 -18.16 -10.87 3.74
C ASP A 368 -19.28 -10.61 4.73
N VAL A 369 -19.38 -9.37 5.21
CA VAL A 369 -20.37 -8.93 6.19
C VAL A 369 -20.80 -7.50 5.92
N ASP A 370 -22.01 -7.15 6.28
CA ASP A 370 -22.36 -5.80 6.71
C ASP A 370 -22.22 -5.63 8.24
N ILE A 371 -22.09 -4.37 8.68
CA ILE A 371 -22.05 -4.01 10.11
C ILE A 371 -23.10 -2.94 10.34
N ASP A 372 -24.22 -3.34 10.95
CA ASP A 372 -25.30 -2.44 11.38
C ASP A 372 -25.05 -1.87 12.79
N ALA A 373 -24.44 -2.67 13.66
CA ALA A 373 -24.01 -2.23 14.99
C ALA A 373 -22.82 -3.05 15.49
N CYS A 374 -22.00 -2.46 16.37
CA CYS A 374 -20.83 -3.09 16.97
C CYS A 374 -20.70 -2.75 18.47
N TRP A 375 -19.89 -3.51 19.20
CA TRP A 375 -19.56 -3.25 20.60
C TRP A 375 -18.08 -3.56 20.90
N ASN A 376 -17.52 -2.88 21.91
CA ASN A 376 -16.11 -2.95 22.34
C ASN A 376 -15.08 -2.47 21.29
N VAL A 377 -15.50 -1.84 20.20
CA VAL A 377 -14.62 -1.36 19.12
C VAL A 377 -15.14 -0.09 18.46
N ASN A 378 -14.25 0.62 17.81
CA ASN A 378 -14.56 1.66 16.83
C ASN A 378 -14.48 1.07 15.41
N VAL A 379 -15.39 1.46 14.53
CA VAL A 379 -15.43 1.00 13.13
C VAL A 379 -15.33 2.21 12.20
N THR A 380 -14.35 2.17 11.31
CA THR A 380 -14.23 3.11 10.19
C THR A 380 -14.21 2.36 8.88
N GLU A 381 -14.34 3.07 7.76
CA GLU A 381 -14.37 2.45 6.44
C GLU A 381 -13.19 2.92 5.59
N GLU A 382 -12.45 1.98 5.02
CA GLU A 382 -11.32 2.27 4.12
C GLU A 382 -11.41 1.35 2.90
N GLY A 383 -11.89 1.91 1.78
CA GLY A 383 -12.12 1.14 0.56
C GLY A 383 -13.12 0.00 0.78
N GLY A 384 -12.70 -1.24 0.43
CA GLY A 384 -13.50 -2.46 0.54
C GLY A 384 -13.54 -3.08 1.94
N TYR A 385 -12.97 -2.43 2.96
CA TYR A 385 -12.86 -2.98 4.31
C TYR A 385 -13.52 -2.08 5.37
N TYR A 386 -14.06 -2.70 6.42
CA TYR A 386 -14.21 -2.09 7.73
C TYR A 386 -12.88 -2.17 8.47
N VAL A 387 -12.42 -1.05 9.03
CA VAL A 387 -11.23 -0.94 9.86
C VAL A 387 -11.66 -0.79 11.30
N ILE A 388 -11.40 -1.83 12.08
CA ILE A 388 -11.81 -1.99 13.47
C ILE A 388 -10.63 -1.63 14.38
N THR A 389 -10.81 -0.67 15.27
CA THR A 389 -9.79 -0.26 16.26
C THR A 389 -10.33 -0.38 17.68
N PRO A 390 -9.47 -0.57 18.70
CA PRO A 390 -9.89 -0.69 20.08
C PRO A 390 -10.59 0.56 20.60
N VAL A 391 -11.31 0.35 21.69
CA VAL A 391 -11.69 1.41 22.64
C VAL A 391 -10.67 1.45 23.78
N GLU A 392 -10.65 2.52 24.58
CA GLU A 392 -9.57 2.80 25.54
C GLU A 392 -9.19 1.61 26.44
N TRP A 393 -10.18 0.88 26.96
CA TRP A 393 -9.96 -0.19 27.94
C TRP A 393 -9.44 -1.51 27.34
N ASN A 394 -9.58 -1.73 26.02
CA ASN A 394 -9.08 -2.94 25.36
C ASN A 394 -7.94 -2.67 24.36
N ALA A 395 -7.41 -1.44 24.33
CA ALA A 395 -6.30 -1.08 23.46
C ALA A 395 -5.01 -1.86 23.78
N VAL A 396 -4.84 -2.27 25.04
CA VAL A 396 -3.65 -2.98 25.51
C VAL A 396 -3.91 -4.48 25.57
N ILE A 397 -3.02 -5.27 24.95
CA ILE A 397 -3.03 -6.73 25.02
C ILE A 397 -1.64 -7.22 25.41
N ASP A 398 -1.49 -7.75 26.62
CA ASP A 398 -0.24 -8.37 27.07
C ASP A 398 0.08 -9.65 26.27
N ALA A 399 1.35 -10.07 26.30
CA ALA A 399 1.80 -11.30 25.63
C ALA A 399 0.98 -12.53 26.09
N GLY A 400 0.47 -13.29 25.12
CA GLY A 400 -0.38 -14.47 25.32
C GLY A 400 -1.81 -14.17 25.80
N LYS A 401 -2.26 -12.90 25.80
CA LYS A 401 -3.62 -12.50 26.21
C LYS A 401 -4.51 -12.20 25.02
N SER A 402 -5.81 -12.11 25.28
CA SER A 402 -6.82 -11.83 24.26
C SER A 402 -7.85 -10.81 24.76
N VAL A 403 -8.47 -10.12 23.81
CA VAL A 403 -9.64 -9.26 24.00
C VAL A 403 -10.76 -9.70 23.05
N GLU A 404 -12.00 -9.36 23.38
CA GLU A 404 -13.17 -9.74 22.57
C GLU A 404 -14.03 -8.53 22.23
N PHE A 405 -14.51 -8.50 20.99
CA PHE A 405 -15.48 -7.55 20.48
C PHE A 405 -16.53 -8.26 19.65
N GLY A 406 -17.55 -7.56 19.20
CA GLY A 406 -18.42 -8.12 18.20
C GLY A 406 -19.27 -7.10 17.46
N PHE A 407 -20.01 -7.61 16.49
CA PHE A 407 -20.89 -6.83 15.64
C PHE A 407 -22.08 -7.64 15.16
N GLN A 408 -23.10 -6.95 14.68
CA GLN A 408 -24.26 -7.53 14.03
C GLN A 408 -24.49 -6.87 12.67
N GLY A 409 -25.10 -7.62 11.77
CA GLY A 409 -25.55 -7.16 10.47
C GLY A 409 -26.78 -7.93 10.01
N SER A 410 -27.39 -7.49 8.92
CA SER A 410 -28.65 -8.01 8.41
C SER A 410 -28.73 -8.14 6.89
N SER A 411 -27.85 -7.48 6.14
CA SER A 411 -27.84 -7.52 4.67
C SER A 411 -27.25 -8.82 4.12
N HIS A 412 -26.03 -9.17 4.53
CA HIS A 412 -25.32 -10.37 4.08
C HIS A 412 -24.25 -10.77 5.09
N ILE A 413 -24.18 -12.06 5.37
CA ILE A 413 -23.03 -12.69 6.02
C ILE A 413 -22.63 -13.91 5.22
N LYS A 414 -21.35 -14.02 4.90
CA LYS A 414 -20.78 -15.27 4.39
C LYS A 414 -20.58 -16.25 5.53
N ASP A 415 -20.60 -17.55 5.21
CA ASP A 415 -20.36 -18.62 6.19
C ASP A 415 -18.96 -18.53 6.84
N LYS A 416 -18.03 -17.80 6.20
CA LYS A 416 -16.71 -17.45 6.72
C LYS A 416 -16.44 -15.97 6.48
N ILE A 417 -15.89 -15.31 7.48
CA ILE A 417 -15.45 -13.91 7.48
C ILE A 417 -13.93 -13.88 7.43
N GLU A 418 -13.36 -13.05 6.57
CA GLU A 418 -11.94 -12.76 6.58
C GLU A 418 -11.63 -11.62 7.56
N LEU A 419 -10.77 -11.92 8.55
CA LEU A 419 -10.29 -10.98 9.56
C LEU A 419 -8.77 -10.88 9.47
N PHE A 420 -8.24 -9.66 9.45
CA PHE A 420 -6.79 -9.40 9.47
C PHE A 420 -6.44 -8.56 10.69
N ALA A 421 -5.71 -9.12 11.66
CA ALA A 421 -5.27 -8.39 12.85
C ALA A 421 -3.80 -7.98 12.79
N VAL A 422 -3.50 -6.74 13.20
CA VAL A 422 -2.14 -6.21 13.38
C VAL A 422 -2.06 -5.51 14.74
N GLY A 423 -0.94 -5.67 15.44
CA GLY A 423 -0.67 -5.02 16.74
C GLY A 423 0.47 -4.00 16.64
N GLU A 424 0.32 -2.86 17.30
CA GLU A 424 1.40 -1.89 17.49
C GLU A 424 2.31 -2.34 18.64
N VAL A 425 3.43 -2.96 18.29
CA VAL A 425 4.44 -3.39 19.25
C VAL A 425 5.29 -2.20 19.65
N LYS A 426 5.27 -1.85 20.94
CA LYS A 426 6.15 -0.82 21.50
C LYS A 426 7.30 -1.48 22.24
N ASP A 427 8.52 -1.11 21.90
CA ASP A 427 9.68 -1.50 22.69
C ASP A 427 9.61 -0.80 24.06
N GLU A 428 9.72 -1.57 25.14
CA GLU A 428 9.83 -0.99 26.48
C GLU A 428 11.07 -0.07 26.52
N PRO A 429 10.97 1.13 27.13
CA PRO A 429 12.17 1.90 27.44
C PRO A 429 13.05 1.06 28.36
N THR A 430 14.31 0.92 27.97
CA THR A 430 15.32 0.26 28.82
C THR A 430 15.34 0.97 30.18
N PRO A 431 15.20 0.25 31.31
CA PRO A 431 15.26 0.90 32.62
C PRO A 431 16.64 1.56 32.76
N GLU A 432 16.64 2.88 32.88
CA GLU A 432 17.82 3.64 33.26
C GLU A 432 18.25 3.14 34.65
N PRO A 433 19.55 2.87 34.90
CA PRO A 433 19.99 2.30 36.17
C PRO A 433 19.53 3.19 37.32
N GLU A 434 18.70 2.62 38.20
CA GLU A 434 18.27 3.27 39.43
C GLU A 434 19.52 3.71 40.22
N GLN A 435 19.72 5.03 40.35
CA GLN A 435 20.67 5.53 41.32
C GLN A 435 20.12 5.21 42.70
N GLN A 436 20.90 4.46 43.47
CA GLN A 436 20.62 4.16 44.87
C GLN A 436 20.35 5.48 45.63
N PRO A 437 19.17 5.66 46.25
CA PRO A 437 18.90 6.86 47.01
C PRO A 437 19.83 6.90 48.23
N GLU A 438 20.51 8.03 48.42
CA GLU A 438 21.14 8.35 49.69
C GLU A 438 20.05 8.39 50.79
N PRO A 439 20.34 7.93 52.02
CA PRO A 439 19.34 7.91 53.08
C PRO A 439 18.93 9.35 53.46
N THR A 440 17.72 9.75 53.08
CA THR A 440 17.08 10.96 53.59
C THR A 440 16.55 10.74 55.01
N PRO A 441 16.67 11.73 55.92
CA PRO A 441 16.12 11.64 57.26
C PRO A 441 14.59 11.55 57.24
N ASP A 442 14.05 10.80 58.20
CA ASP A 442 12.62 10.55 58.42
C ASP A 442 11.80 11.86 58.46
N PRO A 443 10.76 12.05 57.63
CA PRO A 443 9.90 13.21 57.71
C PRO A 443 8.87 13.07 58.84
N GLU A 444 8.74 14.12 59.65
CA GLU A 444 7.69 14.26 60.67
C GLU A 444 6.29 14.25 60.03
N PRO A 445 5.25 13.74 60.72
CA PRO A 445 3.92 13.59 60.15
C PRO A 445 3.21 14.94 59.97
N THR A 446 2.81 15.26 58.75
CA THR A 446 1.86 16.34 58.43
C THR A 446 0.42 15.82 58.27
N PRO A 447 -0.61 16.64 58.59
CA PRO A 447 -2.00 16.19 58.67
C PRO A 447 -2.68 16.04 57.30
N ASP A 448 -3.64 15.13 57.25
CA ASP A 448 -4.46 14.75 56.10
C ASP A 448 -5.27 15.93 55.50
N PRO A 449 -5.29 16.15 54.17
CA PRO A 449 -6.19 17.12 53.56
C PRO A 449 -7.64 16.59 53.43
N GLU A 450 -8.60 17.45 53.77
CA GLU A 450 -10.05 17.18 53.65
C GLU A 450 -10.52 17.01 52.19
N PRO A 451 -11.60 16.22 51.96
CA PRO A 451 -12.08 15.90 50.63
C PRO A 451 -12.82 17.07 49.95
N THR A 452 -12.47 17.32 48.69
CA THR A 452 -13.13 18.26 47.79
C THR A 452 -14.47 17.68 47.29
N PRO A 453 -15.58 18.46 47.25
CA PRO A 453 -16.89 17.95 46.84
C PRO A 453 -16.98 17.71 45.32
N GLU A 454 -17.66 16.61 44.97
CA GLU A 454 -17.99 16.16 43.62
C GLU A 454 -19.07 17.05 42.97
N PRO A 455 -18.92 17.50 41.71
CA PRO A 455 -19.93 18.34 41.08
C PRO A 455 -21.18 17.54 40.67
N GLU A 456 -22.35 18.05 41.05
CA GLU A 456 -23.67 17.56 40.62
C GLU A 456 -23.88 17.76 39.09
N PRO A 457 -24.58 16.83 38.39
CA PRO A 457 -24.80 16.95 36.95
C PRO A 457 -25.89 17.98 36.62
N VAL A 458 -25.59 18.88 35.69
CA VAL A 458 -26.54 19.84 35.12
C VAL A 458 -27.24 19.20 33.92
N VAL A 459 -28.56 18.99 34.02
CA VAL A 459 -29.42 18.58 32.90
C VAL A 459 -29.81 19.81 32.09
N VAL A 460 -29.40 19.90 30.82
CA VAL A 460 -30.06 20.72 29.80
C VAL A 460 -30.07 19.94 28.48
N ASN A 461 -31.24 19.43 28.15
CA ASN A 461 -31.48 18.55 27.02
C ASN A 461 -32.19 19.33 25.91
N ASP A 462 -31.44 20.11 25.12
CA ASP A 462 -32.00 20.90 24.00
C ASP A 462 -31.40 20.50 22.64
N GLY A 463 -30.71 19.35 22.58
CA GLY A 463 -30.04 18.87 21.38
C GLY A 463 -30.04 17.36 21.16
N LEU A 464 -30.43 16.54 22.15
CA LEU A 464 -30.42 15.09 21.95
C LEU A 464 -31.59 14.62 21.07
N VAL A 465 -31.28 13.83 20.06
CA VAL A 465 -32.25 13.19 19.17
C VAL A 465 -32.04 11.69 19.20
N LEU A 466 -33.12 10.94 19.42
CA LEU A 466 -33.09 9.48 19.31
C LEU A 466 -33.43 9.06 17.87
N GLY A 467 -32.49 8.41 17.20
CA GLY A 467 -32.76 7.60 16.03
C GLY A 467 -32.82 6.12 16.42
N TYR A 468 -33.73 5.37 15.79
CA TYR A 468 -33.78 3.92 15.98
C TYR A 468 -34.37 3.19 14.78
N ASP A 469 -33.93 1.96 14.61
CA ASP A 469 -34.37 1.05 13.55
C ASP A 469 -34.81 -0.27 14.18
N ILE A 470 -36.06 -0.68 13.89
CA ILE A 470 -36.68 -1.89 14.41
C ILE A 470 -36.63 -2.97 13.33
N ASN A 471 -35.99 -4.10 13.64
CA ASN A 471 -35.87 -5.25 12.74
C ASN A 471 -36.53 -6.50 13.33
N GLY A 472 -37.35 -7.19 12.53
CA GLY A 472 -38.02 -8.46 12.87
C GLY A 472 -39.50 -8.34 13.29
N GLN A 473 -40.27 -9.43 13.14
CA GLN A 473 -41.63 -9.55 13.69
C GLN A 473 -41.66 -10.71 14.72
N GLY A 474 -41.96 -10.40 15.99
CA GLY A 474 -42.05 -11.36 17.10
C GLY A 474 -40.80 -11.42 17.98
N SER A 475 -39.64 -11.79 17.44
CA SER A 475 -38.33 -11.50 18.05
C SER A 475 -37.72 -10.32 17.31
N PHE A 476 -37.41 -9.26 18.03
CA PHE A 476 -36.96 -8.01 17.43
C PHE A 476 -35.57 -7.61 17.93
N THR A 477 -34.86 -6.93 17.05
CA THR A 477 -33.64 -6.19 17.36
C THR A 477 -33.92 -4.72 17.11
N ILE A 478 -33.56 -3.86 18.06
CA ILE A 478 -33.64 -2.41 17.88
C ILE A 478 -32.24 -1.82 18.03
N SER A 479 -31.75 -1.20 16.95
CA SER A 479 -30.53 -0.40 16.96
C SER A 479 -30.90 1.04 17.26
N PHE A 480 -30.21 1.67 18.22
CA PHE A 480 -30.43 3.06 18.62
C PHE A 480 -29.19 3.90 18.35
N ASN A 481 -29.43 5.17 18.02
CA ASN A 481 -28.44 6.24 18.13
C ASN A 481 -29.04 7.40 18.96
N VAL A 482 -28.27 7.89 19.92
CA VAL A 482 -28.56 9.14 20.64
C VAL A 482 -27.59 10.18 20.08
N SER A 483 -28.09 11.05 19.22
CA SER A 483 -27.30 12.09 18.54
C SER A 483 -27.37 13.40 19.31
N ASN A 484 -26.23 14.07 19.51
CA ASN A 484 -26.20 15.41 20.11
C ASN A 484 -26.11 16.48 19.02
N ASN A 485 -27.26 17.04 18.67
CA ASN A 485 -27.37 18.14 17.71
C ASN A 485 -27.27 19.53 18.35
N GLY A 486 -26.92 19.59 19.65
CA GLY A 486 -26.65 20.84 20.35
C GLY A 486 -25.22 21.35 20.12
N ASP A 487 -24.92 22.51 20.67
CA ASP A 487 -23.61 23.19 20.52
C ASP A 487 -22.59 22.83 21.62
N SER A 488 -22.92 21.90 22.52
CA SER A 488 -22.09 21.56 23.68
C SER A 488 -22.18 20.07 24.01
N ALA A 489 -21.11 19.51 24.57
CA ALA A 489 -21.08 18.11 24.97
C ALA A 489 -22.13 17.80 26.04
N VAL A 490 -22.82 16.67 25.88
CA VAL A 490 -23.77 16.15 26.87
C VAL A 490 -23.07 15.05 27.67
N ASN A 491 -23.13 15.17 28.99
CA ASN A 491 -22.52 14.25 29.94
C ASN A 491 -23.62 13.49 30.68
N GLY A 492 -23.75 12.20 30.40
CA GLY A 492 -24.85 11.38 30.85
C GLY A 492 -26.10 11.63 30.02
N TRP A 493 -26.61 10.57 29.38
CA TRP A 493 -27.90 10.56 28.69
C TRP A 493 -28.72 9.40 29.23
N THR A 494 -30.03 9.56 29.33
CA THR A 494 -30.93 8.51 29.81
C THR A 494 -32.06 8.32 28.83
N LEU A 495 -32.22 7.09 28.33
CA LEU A 495 -33.38 6.71 27.52
C LEU A 495 -34.32 5.86 28.37
N LYS A 496 -35.59 6.24 28.46
CA LYS A 496 -36.64 5.45 29.10
C LYS A 496 -37.58 4.89 28.05
N LEU A 497 -37.78 3.58 28.03
CA LEU A 497 -38.72 2.88 27.13
C LEU A 497 -39.85 2.24 27.93
N LYS A 498 -41.10 2.33 27.45
CA LYS A 498 -42.24 1.70 28.14
C LYS A 498 -42.20 0.18 28.04
N LYS A 499 -42.26 -0.49 29.20
CA LYS A 499 -42.36 -1.96 29.30
C LYS A 499 -43.62 -2.53 28.67
N SER A 500 -44.68 -1.73 28.54
CA SER A 500 -45.93 -2.16 27.91
C SER A 500 -45.80 -2.36 26.40
N GLN A 501 -44.75 -1.83 25.76
CA GLN A 501 -44.55 -1.90 24.30
C GLN A 501 -43.54 -2.98 23.89
N LEU A 502 -42.69 -3.43 24.81
CA LEU A 502 -41.60 -4.34 24.49
C LEU A 502 -41.08 -5.03 25.76
N THR A 503 -40.51 -6.23 25.58
CA THR A 503 -39.71 -6.91 26.60
C THR A 503 -38.25 -6.88 26.16
N ILE A 504 -37.33 -6.51 27.05
CA ILE A 504 -35.88 -6.56 26.77
C ILE A 504 -35.34 -7.89 27.28
N ASP A 505 -34.82 -8.71 26.37
CA ASP A 505 -34.17 -9.99 26.67
C ASP A 505 -32.65 -9.84 26.74
N ASN A 506 -32.08 -8.92 25.93
CA ASN A 506 -30.65 -8.64 25.91
C ASN A 506 -30.38 -7.18 25.51
N SER A 507 -29.23 -6.64 25.90
CA SER A 507 -28.80 -5.28 25.56
C SER A 507 -27.28 -5.20 25.45
N TRP A 508 -26.75 -4.33 24.60
CA TRP A 508 -25.31 -4.06 24.50
C TRP A 508 -25.03 -2.56 24.47
N CYS A 509 -23.82 -2.19 24.90
CA CYS A 509 -23.34 -0.81 24.99
C CYS A 509 -24.10 0.11 25.96
N VAL A 510 -25.00 -0.44 26.78
CA VAL A 510 -25.80 0.30 27.76
C VAL A 510 -26.08 -0.53 29.00
N LYS A 511 -26.44 0.15 30.08
CA LYS A 511 -26.97 -0.47 31.30
C LYS A 511 -28.48 -0.36 31.28
N ILE A 512 -29.16 -1.45 31.60
CA ILE A 512 -30.62 -1.48 31.71
C ILE A 512 -31.00 -1.66 33.18
N ALA A 513 -31.77 -0.71 33.70
CA ALA A 513 -32.46 -0.82 34.96
C ALA A 513 -33.98 -0.84 34.73
N SER A 514 -34.72 -1.30 35.72
CA SER A 514 -36.17 -1.28 35.73
C SER A 514 -36.67 -0.28 36.74
N GLU A 515 -37.47 0.70 36.30
CA GLU A 515 -38.06 1.71 37.17
C GLU A 515 -39.54 1.93 36.79
N GLY A 516 -40.45 1.50 37.67
CA GLY A 516 -41.89 1.53 37.40
C GLY A 516 -42.23 0.86 36.06
N ASP A 517 -43.00 1.58 35.23
CA ASP A 517 -43.45 1.14 33.90
C ASP A 517 -42.39 1.27 32.80
N TYR A 518 -41.15 1.67 33.14
CA TYR A 518 -40.07 1.92 32.19
C TYR A 518 -38.87 0.97 32.38
N TYR A 519 -38.24 0.63 31.25
CA TYR A 519 -36.82 0.30 31.22
C TYR A 519 -36.03 1.62 31.19
N VAL A 520 -35.09 1.79 32.11
CA VAL A 520 -34.20 2.94 32.19
C VAL A 520 -32.85 2.52 31.63
N ILE A 521 -32.49 3.11 30.50
CA ILE A 521 -31.30 2.81 29.73
C ILE A 521 -30.31 3.94 29.96
N THR A 522 -29.15 3.61 30.52
CA THR A 522 -28.09 4.58 30.82
C THR A 522 -26.80 4.21 30.11
N PRO A 523 -25.88 5.16 29.94
CA PRO A 523 -24.66 4.93 29.20
C PRO A 523 -23.73 4.02 29.99
N GLU A 524 -22.87 3.32 29.27
CA GLU A 524 -21.62 2.85 29.83
C GLU A 524 -20.65 4.03 30.04
N THR A 525 -19.60 3.82 30.83
CA THR A 525 -18.64 4.90 31.14
C THR A 525 -17.99 5.50 29.88
N TRP A 526 -17.85 4.72 28.82
CA TRP A 526 -17.17 5.10 27.58
C TRP A 526 -18.07 5.77 26.53
N ASN A 527 -19.39 5.67 26.64
CA ASN A 527 -20.35 6.45 25.83
C ASN A 527 -21.14 7.44 26.69
N TYR A 528 -20.64 7.75 27.88
CA TYR A 528 -21.23 8.71 28.81
C TYR A 528 -21.24 10.14 28.26
N VAL A 529 -20.21 10.51 27.49
CA VAL A 529 -20.07 11.84 26.89
C VAL A 529 -20.39 11.76 25.39
N ILE A 530 -21.27 12.64 24.91
CA ILE A 530 -21.55 12.82 23.48
C ILE A 530 -21.23 14.28 23.12
N ASN A 531 -20.18 14.51 22.32
CA ASN A 531 -19.83 15.88 21.89
C ASN A 531 -20.85 16.43 20.89
N ALA A 532 -20.83 17.73 20.68
CA ALA A 532 -21.64 18.39 19.67
C ALA A 532 -21.38 17.80 18.27
N GLY A 533 -22.43 17.30 17.62
CA GLY A 533 -22.38 16.64 16.30
C GLY A 533 -22.09 15.13 16.34
N ASP A 534 -21.79 14.57 17.51
CA ASP A 534 -21.53 13.13 17.67
C ASP A 534 -22.80 12.37 18.09
N ALA A 535 -22.71 11.03 18.13
CA ALA A 535 -23.79 10.16 18.60
C ALA A 535 -23.26 8.96 19.39
N ALA A 536 -24.04 8.51 20.38
CA ALA A 536 -23.84 7.22 21.06
C ALA A 536 -24.72 6.15 20.40
N TYR A 537 -24.15 4.98 20.14
CA TYR A 537 -24.83 3.86 19.50
C TYR A 537 -24.95 2.68 20.47
N PHE A 538 -26.11 2.05 20.49
CA PHE A 538 -26.39 0.87 21.31
C PHE A 538 -27.56 0.09 20.74
N GLY A 539 -27.90 -1.04 21.35
CA GLY A 539 -29.11 -1.74 20.96
C GLY A 539 -29.63 -2.72 21.98
N ILE A 540 -30.85 -3.19 21.70
CA ILE A 540 -31.57 -4.15 22.51
C ILE A 540 -32.14 -5.25 21.63
N GLN A 541 -32.24 -6.45 22.19
CA GLN A 541 -33.01 -7.56 21.65
C GLN A 541 -34.15 -7.88 22.60
N GLY A 542 -35.28 -8.26 22.01
CA GLY A 542 -36.47 -8.55 22.77
C GLY A 542 -37.44 -9.46 22.04
N SER A 543 -38.42 -9.94 22.79
CA SER A 543 -39.49 -10.79 22.32
C SER A 543 -40.86 -10.14 22.54
N GLY A 544 -41.82 -10.45 21.66
CA GLY A 544 -43.17 -9.88 21.63
C GLY A 544 -43.45 -9.02 20.39
N GLU A 545 -44.60 -8.36 20.40
CA GLU A 545 -44.98 -7.41 19.34
C GLU A 545 -44.50 -6.01 19.71
N VAL A 546 -43.47 -5.52 19.02
CA VAL A 546 -43.09 -4.11 19.03
C VAL A 546 -43.91 -3.37 17.97
N GLY A 547 -44.54 -2.26 18.36
CA GLY A 547 -45.25 -1.39 17.43
C GLY A 547 -44.30 -0.68 16.45
N ALA A 548 -44.84 -0.06 15.40
CA ALA A 548 -44.04 0.67 14.41
C ALA A 548 -43.28 1.89 14.98
N THR A 549 -43.64 2.33 16.19
CA THR A 549 -43.00 3.43 16.91
C THR A 549 -42.89 3.08 18.39
N LEU A 550 -41.83 3.56 19.04
CA LEU A 550 -41.62 3.44 20.48
C LEU A 550 -42.07 4.70 21.21
N ASP A 551 -42.75 4.54 22.36
CA ASP A 551 -42.91 5.61 23.32
C ASP A 551 -41.64 5.68 24.16
N TYR A 552 -40.96 6.82 24.11
CA TYR A 552 -39.72 7.02 24.84
C TYR A 552 -39.65 8.38 25.52
N ILE A 553 -38.80 8.47 26.53
CA ILE A 553 -38.34 9.72 27.12
C ILE A 553 -36.82 9.71 27.02
N LEU A 554 -36.24 10.72 26.38
CA LEU A 554 -34.80 10.93 26.33
C LEU A 554 -34.47 12.13 27.21
N GLU A 555 -33.58 11.93 28.19
CA GLU A 555 -33.19 12.88 29.23
C GLU A 555 -31.69 13.14 29.24
#